data_AF-A0A7X6WUH0-F1
#
_entry.id   AF-A0A7X6WUH0-F1
#
_cell.length_a   1.000
_cell.length_b   1.000
_cell.length_c   1.000
_cell.angle_alpha   90.00
_cell.angle_beta   90.00
_cell.angle_gamma   90.00
#
_symmetry.space_group_name_H-M   'P 1'
#
loop_
_entity.id
_entity.type
_entity.pdbx_description
1 polymer ?
#
loop_
_entity_poly.entity_id
_entity_poly.type
_entity_poly.pdbx_seq_one_letter_code
_entity_poly.pdbx_strand_id
1 'polypeptide(L)'
;MKFYYFVNKRTKFGFAFILGMLCFGAFFLFLPSFSWAAPLSDSMLGYWKFDGNLEDSSGDGNHLTSSATAPMIDSLLNSPTLFQNSGSAIFTSVGSYLEHPGANLSPANQLTFSMWVRFNEFPIANTIIGGNYNETDPLAGFRFSMDGENVYFNVGNNSVSFPISPNIILGSWYHLVGVSDGSEIRLYLNGEIRSSISFPGGFNYNADSLFKLGNFNGAMDEVRLYNRSLGQIEISDLAAGKHTSATWIGNTQSFEDPGSWNTGAIPDPYTIINIPETFFKPQLQANETVAGVNILLGASLNISNWNFSIKDGGIFSNEGELILQNTETQVIEGLVNDI
;
A
#
# COMPACT_ATOMS: atom_id res chain seq x y z
N MET A 1 10.88 2.25 -66.94
CA MET A 1 9.58 2.83 -67.36
C MET A 1 9.08 3.71 -66.21
N LYS A 2 8.76 4.99 -66.48
CA LYS A 2 8.26 6.04 -65.55
C LYS A 2 9.14 6.41 -64.35
N PHE A 3 9.53 7.69 -64.30
CA PHE A 3 10.13 8.38 -63.15
C PHE A 3 9.32 9.68 -62.87
N TYR A 4 9.00 9.91 -61.59
CA TYR A 4 9.02 11.18 -60.83
C TYR A 4 8.03 12.36 -61.08
N TYR A 5 7.14 12.53 -60.07
CA TYR A 5 7.01 13.66 -59.10
C TYR A 5 6.47 15.09 -59.42
N PHE A 6 6.01 15.73 -58.32
CA PHE A 6 5.55 17.12 -58.05
C PHE A 6 4.16 17.56 -58.57
N VAL A 7 3.32 18.37 -57.89
CA VAL A 7 3.03 18.71 -56.46
C VAL A 7 1.96 19.83 -56.45
N ASN A 8 0.86 19.63 -55.69
CA ASN A 8 0.12 20.61 -54.85
C ASN A 8 -0.33 21.99 -55.42
N LYS A 9 -1.67 22.25 -55.47
CA LYS A 9 -2.37 23.25 -54.60
C LYS A 9 -3.88 23.46 -54.88
N ARG A 10 -4.62 23.54 -53.76
CA ARG A 10 -5.92 24.19 -53.44
C ARG A 10 -6.70 24.97 -54.52
N THR A 11 -8.03 24.80 -54.53
CA THR A 11 -9.02 25.90 -54.66
C THR A 11 -10.35 25.57 -53.93
N LYS A 12 -11.07 26.62 -53.51
CA LYS A 12 -12.35 26.55 -52.76
C LYS A 12 -13.57 26.64 -53.70
N PHE A 13 -14.72 26.11 -53.29
CA PHE A 13 -16.05 26.64 -53.66
C PHE A 13 -17.07 26.41 -52.52
N GLY A 14 -18.13 27.21 -52.45
CA GLY A 14 -19.19 27.14 -51.44
C GLY A 14 -20.45 27.94 -51.83
N PHE A 15 -21.47 27.93 -50.96
CA PHE A 15 -22.87 28.41 -51.16
C PHE A 15 -23.71 27.54 -52.13
N ALA A 16 -25.05 27.37 -52.07
CA ALA A 16 -26.15 27.49 -51.08
C ALA A 16 -27.46 26.91 -51.73
N PHE A 17 -28.66 26.70 -51.14
CA PHE A 17 -29.24 26.86 -49.79
C PHE A 17 -30.55 26.01 -49.63
N ILE A 18 -30.90 25.61 -48.39
CA ILE A 18 -32.24 25.35 -47.78
C ILE A 18 -33.38 24.65 -48.57
N LEU A 19 -33.89 23.50 -48.04
CA LEU A 19 -35.20 23.41 -47.33
C LEU A 19 -35.43 22.02 -46.68
N GLY A 20 -36.00 21.96 -45.46
CA GLY A 20 -36.53 20.71 -44.85
C GLY A 20 -36.12 20.45 -43.39
N MET A 21 -36.82 21.05 -42.42
CA MET A 21 -36.74 20.67 -41.00
C MET A 21 -37.46 19.34 -40.71
N LEU A 22 -36.88 18.49 -39.86
CA LEU A 22 -37.56 17.86 -38.71
C LEU A 22 -36.59 17.03 -37.84
N CYS A 23 -36.82 17.05 -36.52
CA CYS A 23 -36.21 16.21 -35.48
C CYS A 23 -34.69 16.29 -35.24
N PHE A 24 -34.27 17.27 -34.43
CA PHE A 24 -33.01 17.19 -33.66
C PHE A 24 -33.17 16.16 -32.53
N GLY A 25 -32.89 14.89 -32.83
CA GLY A 25 -32.54 13.91 -31.79
C GLY A 25 -31.06 14.14 -31.41
N ALA A 26 -30.79 14.63 -30.21
CA ALA A 26 -29.43 14.79 -29.72
C ALA A 26 -28.82 13.41 -29.43
N PHE A 27 -28.26 12.78 -30.47
CA PHE A 27 -27.47 11.56 -30.32
C PHE A 27 -26.12 11.92 -29.70
N PHE A 28 -26.12 12.11 -28.38
CA PHE A 28 -24.89 12.11 -27.60
C PHE A 28 -24.22 10.76 -27.83
N LEU A 29 -23.17 10.76 -28.67
CA LEU A 29 -22.21 9.68 -28.68
C LEU A 29 -21.56 9.68 -27.30
N PHE A 30 -22.08 8.82 -26.44
CA PHE A 30 -21.45 8.41 -25.20
C PHE A 30 -20.18 7.65 -25.59
N LEU A 31 -19.12 8.39 -25.92
CA LEU A 31 -17.79 7.85 -25.82
C LEU A 31 -17.66 7.42 -24.36
N PRO A 32 -17.50 6.12 -24.06
CA PRO A 32 -17.21 5.74 -22.69
C PRO A 32 -15.94 6.49 -22.30
N SER A 33 -16.05 7.35 -21.29
CA SER A 33 -14.88 7.80 -20.57
C SER A 33 -14.25 6.54 -20.00
N PHE A 34 -13.22 6.04 -20.69
CA PHE A 34 -12.31 5.07 -20.10
C PHE A 34 -11.69 5.76 -18.90
N SER A 35 -12.29 5.53 -17.73
CA SER A 35 -11.61 5.70 -16.47
C SER A 35 -10.40 4.79 -16.56
N TRP A 36 -9.21 5.36 -16.64
CA TRP A 36 -8.00 4.61 -16.36
C TRP A 36 -8.07 4.32 -14.87
N ALA A 37 -8.55 3.12 -14.51
CA ALA A 37 -8.42 2.64 -13.15
C ALA A 37 -6.91 2.59 -12.86
N ALA A 38 -6.48 3.26 -11.81
CA ALA A 38 -5.09 3.19 -11.40
C ALA A 38 -4.78 1.75 -10.98
N PRO A 39 -3.75 1.10 -11.54
CA PRO A 39 -3.19 -0.11 -10.95
C PRO A 39 -2.28 0.36 -9.82
N LEU A 40 -2.87 0.51 -8.63
CA LEU A 40 -2.16 0.80 -7.40
C LEU A 40 -2.73 -0.13 -6.34
N SER A 41 -2.02 -1.24 -6.16
CA SER A 41 -2.18 -2.25 -5.10
C SER A 41 -3.49 -2.23 -4.31
N ASP A 42 -4.50 -2.99 -4.77
CA ASP A 42 -5.76 -3.30 -4.05
C ASP A 42 -5.55 -3.97 -2.66
N SER A 43 -4.28 -4.22 -2.32
CA SER A 43 -3.80 -4.80 -1.07
C SER A 43 -3.32 -3.79 -0.02
N MET A 44 -2.86 -2.58 -0.36
CA MET A 44 -2.35 -1.55 0.57
C MET A 44 -3.21 -0.28 0.45
N LEU A 45 -3.88 0.12 1.54
CA LEU A 45 -4.79 1.26 1.57
C LEU A 45 -4.15 2.56 2.07
N GLY A 46 -2.97 2.47 2.69
CA GLY A 46 -2.26 3.66 3.17
C GLY A 46 -0.94 3.30 3.81
N TYR A 47 0.06 4.17 3.61
CA TYR A 47 1.39 4.03 4.18
C TYR A 47 1.96 5.40 4.53
N TRP A 48 2.08 5.67 5.83
CA TRP A 48 2.62 6.92 6.35
C TRP A 48 4.00 6.67 6.95
N LYS A 49 5.02 7.15 6.22
CA LYS A 49 6.44 7.04 6.58
C LYS A 49 6.87 7.99 7.68
N PHE A 50 6.17 9.11 7.85
CA PHE A 50 6.60 10.21 8.74
C PHE A 50 8.01 10.77 8.45
N ASP A 51 8.49 10.55 7.22
CA ASP A 51 9.70 11.12 6.62
C ASP A 51 9.53 12.61 6.30
N GLY A 52 9.48 13.44 7.35
CA GLY A 52 9.37 14.90 7.25
C GLY A 52 7.98 15.45 6.87
N ASN A 53 6.97 14.59 6.64
CA ASN A 53 5.63 14.99 6.22
C ASN A 53 4.53 14.01 6.71
N LEU A 54 3.27 14.32 6.38
CA LEU A 54 2.07 13.54 6.74
C LEU A 54 1.41 12.86 5.52
N GLU A 55 2.10 12.86 4.39
CA GLU A 55 1.56 12.36 3.13
C GLU A 55 1.47 10.83 3.15
N ASP A 56 0.41 10.33 2.53
CA ASP A 56 0.26 8.91 2.23
C ASP A 56 1.12 8.53 1.03
N SER A 57 1.90 7.46 1.21
CA SER A 57 2.85 6.92 0.26
C SER A 57 2.34 5.73 -0.54
N SER A 58 1.17 5.13 -0.23
CA SER A 58 0.63 3.99 -1.01
C SER A 58 0.40 4.39 -2.47
N GLY A 59 -0.14 5.60 -2.66
CA GLY A 59 -0.54 6.15 -3.96
C GLY A 59 -2.01 6.55 -4.02
N ASP A 60 -2.80 6.25 -2.97
CA ASP A 60 -4.25 6.47 -2.94
C ASP A 60 -4.65 7.87 -2.46
N GLY A 61 -3.70 8.64 -1.93
CA GLY A 61 -3.93 10.03 -1.51
C GLY A 61 -4.56 10.16 -0.13
N ASN A 62 -4.44 9.14 0.73
CA ASN A 62 -5.04 9.10 2.07
C ASN A 62 -4.21 9.90 3.11
N HIS A 63 -3.85 11.13 2.75
CA HIS A 63 -2.97 12.01 3.52
C HIS A 63 -3.57 12.38 4.89
N LEU A 64 -2.75 12.44 5.94
CA LEU A 64 -3.20 12.72 7.30
C LEU A 64 -3.22 14.21 7.62
N THR A 65 -4.17 14.63 8.45
CA THR A 65 -4.21 15.97 9.05
C THR A 65 -3.98 15.92 10.56
N SER A 66 -3.37 16.96 11.13
CA SER A 66 -3.12 17.06 12.57
C SER A 66 -4.33 17.57 13.36
N SER A 67 -4.55 17.01 14.55
CA SER A 67 -5.48 17.59 15.53
C SER A 67 -5.00 18.96 16.04
N ALA A 68 -5.84 19.66 16.80
CA ALA A 68 -5.48 20.94 17.43
C ALA A 68 -4.27 20.87 18.38
N THR A 69 -3.93 19.68 18.89
CA THR A 69 -2.70 19.42 19.64
C THR A 69 -1.71 18.69 18.72
N ALA A 70 -1.26 19.39 17.68
CA ALA A 70 -0.55 18.78 16.57
C ALA A 70 0.69 17.98 17.02
N PRO A 71 0.83 16.71 16.63
CA PRO A 71 2.09 15.99 16.77
C PRO A 71 3.14 16.61 15.83
N MET A 72 4.41 16.47 16.18
CA MET A 72 5.52 16.99 15.39
C MET A 72 6.21 15.84 14.67
N ILE A 73 6.70 16.08 13.45
CA ILE A 73 7.67 15.17 12.84
C ILE A 73 9.06 15.58 13.31
N ASP A 74 9.79 14.65 13.94
CA ASP A 74 11.16 14.87 14.42
C ASP A 74 12.14 14.04 13.60
N SER A 75 13.02 14.73 12.86
CA SER A 75 14.05 14.13 12.00
C SER A 75 15.30 13.65 12.76
N LEU A 76 15.31 13.77 14.09
CA LEU A 76 16.40 13.28 14.95
C LEU A 76 16.00 12.03 15.74
N LEU A 77 14.71 11.67 15.80
CA LEU A 77 14.23 10.44 16.42
C LEU A 77 13.96 9.36 15.36
N ASN A 78 15.02 8.78 14.82
CA ASN A 78 14.88 7.69 13.85
C ASN A 78 14.37 6.40 14.52
N SER A 79 13.52 5.67 13.81
CA SER A 79 13.17 4.27 14.11
C SER A 79 14.35 3.33 13.77
N PRO A 80 14.47 2.13 14.38
CA PRO A 80 15.51 1.13 14.05
C PRO A 80 15.34 0.48 12.66
N THR A 81 14.60 1.10 11.75
CA THR A 81 14.30 0.60 10.41
C THR A 81 15.47 0.77 9.45
N LEU A 82 15.55 -0.07 8.41
CA LEU A 82 16.54 0.04 7.33
C LEU A 82 16.00 0.81 6.10
N PHE A 83 14.76 1.31 6.17
CA PHE A 83 14.22 2.27 5.20
C PHE A 83 15.02 3.59 5.22
N GLN A 84 14.88 4.41 4.18
CA GLN A 84 15.51 5.74 4.11
C GLN A 84 14.84 6.73 5.08
N ASN A 85 15.10 6.55 6.37
CA ASN A 85 14.43 7.23 7.47
C ASN A 85 15.01 8.64 7.69
N SER A 86 14.12 9.61 7.69
CA SER A 86 14.35 11.04 7.91
C SER A 86 13.46 11.62 9.03
N GLY A 87 12.77 10.78 9.80
CA GLY A 87 12.09 11.16 11.03
C GLY A 87 11.02 10.19 11.52
N SER A 88 10.32 10.60 12.58
CA SER A 88 9.16 9.89 13.13
C SER A 88 8.12 10.87 13.65
N ALA A 89 6.86 10.45 13.72
CA ALA A 89 5.78 11.25 14.31
C ALA A 89 5.82 11.18 15.85
N ILE A 90 5.92 12.33 16.51
CA ILE A 90 6.01 12.49 17.96
C ILE A 90 4.67 12.95 18.53
N PHE A 91 4.11 12.15 19.44
CA PHE A 91 2.88 12.45 20.17
C PHE A 91 3.25 12.79 21.62
N THR A 92 2.88 13.98 22.08
CA THR A 92 3.32 14.50 23.38
C THR A 92 2.37 14.15 24.53
N SER A 93 1.11 13.83 24.22
CA SER A 93 0.08 13.53 25.20
C SER A 93 -1.13 12.83 24.59
N VAL A 94 -1.99 12.28 25.45
CA VAL A 94 -3.42 12.08 25.14
C VAL A 94 -4.00 13.39 24.57
N GLY A 95 -4.80 13.30 23.51
CA GLY A 95 -5.31 14.44 22.74
C GLY A 95 -4.42 14.91 21.57
N SER A 96 -3.15 14.51 21.52
CA SER A 96 -2.29 14.72 20.35
C SER A 96 -2.43 13.56 19.37
N TYR A 97 -2.95 13.80 18.17
CA TYR A 97 -3.20 12.74 17.19
C TYR A 97 -3.23 13.27 15.75
N LEU A 98 -3.06 12.35 14.80
CA LEU A 98 -3.29 12.52 13.37
C LEU A 98 -4.63 11.86 13.00
N GLU A 99 -5.31 12.39 11.99
CA GLU A 99 -6.61 11.89 11.53
C GLU A 99 -6.78 11.93 10.01
N HIS A 100 -7.64 11.06 9.48
CA HIS A 100 -8.10 11.04 8.09
C HIS A 100 -9.62 10.81 8.07
N PRO A 101 -10.41 11.47 7.20
CA PRO A 101 -11.88 11.33 7.17
C PRO A 101 -12.42 9.91 6.97
N GLY A 102 -11.58 8.97 6.49
CA GLY A 102 -11.87 7.54 6.50
C GLY A 102 -12.38 6.95 5.19
N ALA A 103 -12.91 7.78 4.27
CA ALA A 103 -13.70 7.35 3.13
C ALA A 103 -13.07 6.22 2.26
N ASN A 104 -11.75 6.20 2.10
CA ASN A 104 -11.04 5.19 1.33
C ASN A 104 -10.21 4.21 2.19
N LEU A 105 -10.18 4.37 3.52
CA LEU A 105 -9.47 3.49 4.46
C LEU A 105 -10.40 2.39 4.98
N SER A 106 -11.02 1.65 4.04
CA SER A 106 -12.08 0.68 4.32
C SER A 106 -11.68 -0.76 3.98
N PRO A 107 -10.90 -1.45 4.85
CA PRO A 107 -10.70 -2.89 4.72
C PRO A 107 -12.04 -3.63 4.77
N ALA A 108 -12.20 -4.67 3.94
CA ALA A 108 -13.46 -5.38 3.81
C ALA A 108 -13.59 -6.60 4.75
N ASN A 109 -13.05 -7.75 4.34
CA ASN A 109 -13.15 -9.02 5.09
C ASN A 109 -11.83 -9.41 5.78
N GLN A 110 -10.73 -8.77 5.40
CA GLN A 110 -9.39 -9.00 5.91
C GLN A 110 -8.70 -7.66 6.10
N LEU A 111 -7.75 -7.59 7.04
CA LEU A 111 -6.91 -6.41 7.18
C LEU A 111 -5.58 -6.76 7.83
N THR A 112 -4.58 -5.90 7.59
CA THR A 112 -3.38 -5.85 8.43
C THR A 112 -3.04 -4.41 8.77
N PHE A 113 -2.85 -4.13 10.06
CA PHE A 113 -2.14 -2.94 10.53
C PHE A 113 -0.72 -3.31 10.92
N SER A 114 0.26 -2.54 10.44
CA SER A 114 1.67 -2.63 10.84
C SER A 114 2.15 -1.26 11.25
N MET A 115 2.87 -1.15 12.37
CA MET A 115 3.50 0.10 12.81
C MET A 115 4.79 -0.17 13.56
N TRP A 116 5.75 0.76 13.47
CA TRP A 116 6.77 0.92 14.49
C TRP A 116 6.28 1.94 15.52
N VAL A 117 6.44 1.64 16.81
CA VAL A 117 5.95 2.48 17.90
C VAL A 117 6.91 2.47 19.09
N ARG A 118 7.02 3.62 19.76
CA ARG A 118 7.87 3.83 20.95
C ARG A 118 7.07 4.55 22.02
N PHE A 119 6.86 3.91 23.17
CA PHE A 119 6.10 4.48 24.28
C PHE A 119 7.02 5.21 25.27
N ASN A 120 6.73 6.48 25.58
CA ASN A 120 7.37 7.18 26.71
C ASN A 120 6.60 6.93 28.02
N GLU A 121 5.31 6.61 27.91
CA GLU A 121 4.39 6.32 29.00
C GLU A 121 3.38 5.26 28.51
N PHE A 122 2.91 4.38 29.40
CA PHE A 122 1.90 3.38 29.03
C PHE A 122 0.50 4.02 28.99
N PRO A 123 -0.21 4.01 27.85
CA PRO A 123 -1.53 4.62 27.75
C PRO A 123 -2.56 3.83 28.55
N ILE A 124 -3.33 4.51 29.39
CA ILE A 124 -4.41 3.90 30.17
C ILE A 124 -5.73 4.17 29.45
N ALA A 125 -6.39 3.11 28.97
CA ALA A 125 -7.67 3.12 28.26
C ALA A 125 -7.70 4.03 27.01
N ASN A 126 -6.65 3.99 26.19
CA ASN A 126 -6.54 4.83 24.99
C ASN A 126 -6.41 3.99 23.71
N THR A 127 -7.14 4.39 22.67
CA THR A 127 -6.87 4.01 21.28
C THR A 127 -5.58 4.66 20.81
N ILE A 128 -4.68 3.85 20.26
CA ILE A 128 -3.38 4.24 19.69
C ILE A 128 -3.48 4.44 18.16
N ILE A 129 -4.25 3.59 17.50
CA ILE A 129 -4.64 3.74 16.08
C ILE A 129 -5.95 2.99 15.84
N GLY A 130 -6.83 3.50 14.99
CA GLY A 130 -8.08 2.83 14.65
C GLY A 130 -9.08 3.70 13.91
N GLY A 131 -10.16 3.07 13.45
CA GLY A 131 -11.29 3.73 12.79
C GLY A 131 -12.59 2.96 13.02
N ASN A 132 -13.70 3.68 13.09
CA ASN A 132 -15.05 3.17 13.36
C ASN A 132 -15.19 2.21 14.58
N TYR A 133 -14.32 2.28 15.58
CA TYR A 133 -14.39 1.33 16.69
C TYR A 133 -15.39 1.75 17.78
N ASN A 134 -16.38 0.89 18.06
CA ASN A 134 -17.36 1.05 19.13
C ASN A 134 -17.61 -0.30 19.82
N GLU A 135 -17.36 -0.38 21.13
CA GLU A 135 -17.46 -1.62 21.93
C GLU A 135 -18.87 -2.24 21.96
N THR A 136 -19.89 -1.48 21.57
CA THR A 136 -21.29 -1.92 21.52
C THR A 136 -21.79 -2.32 20.13
N ASP A 137 -20.99 -2.11 19.08
CA ASP A 137 -21.35 -2.48 17.71
C ASP A 137 -20.63 -3.79 17.30
N PRO A 138 -21.34 -4.89 16.97
CA PRO A 138 -20.72 -6.12 16.48
C PRO A 138 -19.95 -5.93 15.17
N LEU A 139 -20.30 -4.91 14.37
CA LEU A 139 -19.66 -4.55 13.11
C LEU A 139 -18.68 -3.38 13.25
N ALA A 140 -18.32 -2.97 14.47
CA ALA A 140 -17.27 -1.99 14.73
C ALA A 140 -16.03 -2.26 13.87
N GLY A 141 -15.33 -1.20 13.48
CA GLY A 141 -14.15 -1.31 12.62
C GLY A 141 -12.99 -2.00 13.33
N PHE A 142 -11.95 -1.24 13.65
CA PHE A 142 -10.76 -1.80 14.28
C PHE A 142 -10.06 -0.78 15.17
N ARG A 143 -9.31 -1.27 16.15
CA ARG A 143 -8.33 -0.45 16.87
C ARG A 143 -7.16 -1.26 17.41
N PHE A 144 -6.04 -0.58 17.57
CA PHE A 144 -5.05 -0.88 18.60
C PHE A 144 -5.30 0.01 19.81
N SER A 145 -5.23 -0.57 21.00
CA SER A 145 -5.39 0.17 22.26
C SER A 145 -4.57 -0.44 23.40
N MET A 146 -4.35 0.36 24.45
CA MET A 146 -3.76 -0.12 25.71
C MET A 146 -4.62 0.33 26.90
N ASP A 147 -4.65 -0.49 27.95
CA ASP A 147 -5.33 -0.23 29.24
C ASP A 147 -4.34 0.09 30.39
N GLY A 148 -3.03 0.02 30.12
CA GLY A 148 -1.95 0.14 31.10
C GLY A 148 -1.35 -1.19 31.55
N GLU A 149 -2.02 -2.31 31.27
CA GLU A 149 -1.57 -3.68 31.58
C GLU A 149 -1.33 -4.53 30.32
N ASN A 150 -2.11 -4.32 29.26
CA ASN A 150 -2.14 -5.14 28.05
C ASN A 150 -2.16 -4.29 26.78
N VAL A 151 -1.67 -4.89 25.69
CA VAL A 151 -1.83 -4.40 24.32
C VAL A 151 -2.98 -5.16 23.68
N TYR A 152 -3.93 -4.44 23.12
CA TYR A 152 -5.10 -4.99 22.43
C TYR A 152 -5.05 -4.69 20.95
N PHE A 153 -5.45 -5.68 20.15
CA PHE A 153 -5.93 -5.48 18.79
C PHE A 153 -7.38 -5.93 18.71
N ASN A 154 -8.25 -5.04 18.23
CA ASN A 154 -9.69 -5.25 18.13
C ASN A 154 -10.13 -5.18 16.67
N VAL A 155 -11.03 -6.09 16.28
CA VAL A 155 -11.71 -6.11 14.97
C VAL A 155 -13.15 -6.57 15.22
N GLY A 156 -14.15 -5.82 14.78
CA GLY A 156 -15.54 -6.06 15.20
C GLY A 156 -15.69 -5.94 16.72
N ASN A 157 -16.57 -6.74 17.30
CA ASN A 157 -16.65 -6.92 18.76
C ASN A 157 -15.61 -7.90 19.34
N ASN A 158 -14.63 -8.36 18.56
CA ASN A 158 -13.62 -9.31 19.04
C ASN A 158 -12.32 -8.61 19.46
N SER A 159 -11.51 -9.33 20.23
CA SER A 159 -10.26 -8.81 20.79
C SER A 159 -9.23 -9.91 20.96
N VAL A 160 -7.99 -9.58 20.63
CA VAL A 160 -6.80 -10.36 20.97
C VAL A 160 -5.84 -9.46 21.74
N SER A 161 -5.10 -10.01 22.70
CA SER A 161 -4.19 -9.21 23.53
C SER A 161 -2.97 -9.99 24.04
N PHE A 162 -1.97 -9.25 24.51
CA PHE A 162 -0.84 -9.75 25.30
C PHE A 162 -0.44 -8.73 26.39
N PRO A 163 0.15 -9.16 27.51
CA PRO A 163 0.51 -8.25 28.60
C PRO A 163 1.73 -7.40 28.27
N ILE A 164 1.69 -6.12 28.64
CA ILE A 164 2.78 -5.15 28.47
C ILE A 164 4.03 -5.66 29.19
N SER A 165 3.92 -6.08 30.44
CA SER A 165 5.05 -6.70 31.16
C SER A 165 5.09 -8.22 30.93
N PRO A 166 6.25 -8.83 30.60
CA PRO A 166 7.60 -8.25 30.47
C PRO A 166 7.97 -7.85 29.02
N ASN A 167 7.00 -7.79 28.10
CA ASN A 167 7.24 -7.71 26.65
C ASN A 167 7.66 -6.32 26.14
N ILE A 168 7.13 -5.25 26.74
CA ILE A 168 7.32 -3.86 26.31
C ILE A 168 7.93 -3.04 27.45
N ILE A 169 8.99 -2.30 27.13
CA ILE A 169 9.73 -1.42 28.03
C ILE A 169 9.66 0.00 27.47
N LEU A 170 9.39 0.98 28.34
CA LEU A 170 9.33 2.39 27.95
C LEU A 170 10.66 2.87 27.34
N GLY A 171 10.55 3.71 26.31
CA GLY A 171 11.67 4.30 25.59
C GLY A 171 12.28 3.42 24.49
N SER A 172 11.85 2.16 24.34
CA SER A 172 12.24 1.26 23.25
C SER A 172 11.26 1.30 22.08
N TRP A 173 11.77 1.09 20.87
CA TRP A 173 10.98 0.88 19.67
C TRP A 173 10.51 -0.58 19.56
N TYR A 174 9.28 -0.76 19.10
CA TYR A 174 8.65 -2.06 18.86
C TYR A 174 7.88 -2.05 17.55
N HIS A 175 7.91 -3.17 16.83
CA HIS A 175 7.04 -3.39 15.68
C HIS A 175 5.78 -4.13 16.15
N LEU A 176 4.61 -3.49 16.03
CA LEU A 176 3.31 -4.08 16.34
C LEU A 176 2.55 -4.37 15.04
N VAL A 177 2.03 -5.59 14.92
CA VAL A 177 1.19 -5.97 13.77
C VAL A 177 -0.08 -6.65 14.24
N GLY A 178 -1.22 -6.19 13.72
CA GLY A 178 -2.54 -6.78 13.96
C GLY A 178 -3.10 -7.27 12.63
N VAL A 179 -3.41 -8.56 12.55
CA VAL A 179 -3.89 -9.23 11.34
C VAL A 179 -5.28 -9.79 11.59
N SER A 180 -6.19 -9.62 10.64
CA SER A 180 -7.41 -10.42 10.52
C SER A 180 -7.49 -11.00 9.11
N ASP A 181 -7.66 -12.31 9.00
CA ASP A 181 -7.88 -13.01 7.73
C ASP A 181 -9.37 -13.34 7.47
N GLY A 182 -10.26 -12.83 8.32
CA GLY A 182 -11.70 -13.11 8.29
C GLY A 182 -12.10 -14.44 8.95
N SER A 183 -11.15 -15.18 9.54
CA SER A 183 -11.38 -16.41 10.30
C SER A 183 -10.59 -16.49 11.62
N GLU A 184 -9.47 -15.79 11.70
CA GLU A 184 -8.63 -15.62 12.89
C GLU A 184 -8.15 -14.17 12.99
N ILE A 185 -8.09 -13.64 14.22
CA ILE A 185 -7.39 -12.40 14.55
C ILE A 185 -6.08 -12.77 15.25
N ARG A 186 -4.97 -12.20 14.78
CA ARG A 186 -3.60 -12.45 15.27
C ARG A 186 -2.90 -11.14 15.63
N LEU A 187 -2.12 -11.17 16.70
CA LEU A 187 -1.35 -10.01 17.20
C LEU A 187 0.11 -10.40 17.39
N TYR A 188 0.99 -9.59 16.79
CA TYR A 188 2.44 -9.80 16.73
C TYR A 188 3.20 -8.66 17.42
N LEU A 189 4.39 -8.98 17.92
CA LEU A 189 5.36 -8.05 18.48
C LEU A 189 6.76 -8.44 17.99
N ASN A 190 7.44 -7.52 17.30
CA ASN A 190 8.76 -7.70 16.70
C ASN A 190 8.82 -8.92 15.77
N GLY A 191 7.82 -9.05 14.89
CA GLY A 191 7.70 -10.15 13.94
C GLY A 191 7.13 -11.46 14.52
N GLU A 192 7.19 -11.67 15.84
CA GLU A 192 6.70 -12.90 16.48
C GLU A 192 5.23 -12.80 16.90
N ILE A 193 4.44 -13.85 16.65
CA ILE A 193 3.06 -13.93 17.13
C ILE A 193 3.03 -14.02 18.66
N ARG A 194 2.19 -13.20 19.29
CA ARG A 194 2.02 -13.17 20.76
C ARG A 194 0.70 -13.79 21.21
N SER A 195 -0.35 -13.67 20.39
CA SER A 195 -1.66 -14.23 20.69
C SER A 195 -2.51 -14.32 19.42
N SER A 196 -3.45 -15.26 19.40
CA SER A 196 -4.48 -15.37 18.36
C SER A 196 -5.83 -15.81 18.95
N ILE A 197 -6.90 -15.53 18.21
CA ILE A 197 -8.25 -15.99 18.54
C ILE A 197 -9.05 -16.25 17.26
N SER A 198 -9.84 -17.32 17.25
CA SER A 198 -10.77 -17.57 16.15
C SER A 198 -11.83 -16.48 16.10
N PHE A 199 -12.08 -15.97 14.90
CA PHE A 199 -13.01 -14.89 14.58
C PHE A 199 -14.10 -15.40 13.63
N PRO A 200 -15.13 -16.10 14.13
CA PRO A 200 -16.27 -16.53 13.33
C PRO A 200 -17.22 -15.34 13.08
N GLY A 201 -16.82 -14.44 12.19
CA GLY A 201 -17.60 -13.25 11.83
C GLY A 201 -16.86 -12.37 10.82
N GLY A 202 -17.59 -11.42 10.23
CA GLY A 202 -16.97 -10.28 9.54
C GLY A 202 -17.00 -9.04 10.42
N PHE A 203 -16.15 -8.07 10.11
CA PHE A 203 -16.33 -6.68 10.52
C PHE A 203 -16.92 -5.90 9.34
N ASN A 204 -17.44 -4.69 9.55
CA ASN A 204 -17.82 -3.82 8.44
C ASN A 204 -17.32 -2.40 8.71
N TYR A 205 -16.22 -2.02 8.05
CA TYR A 205 -15.73 -0.67 8.18
C TYR A 205 -16.68 0.31 7.49
N ASN A 206 -17.37 1.15 8.26
CA ASN A 206 -18.11 2.27 7.68
C ASN A 206 -17.12 3.36 7.26
N ALA A 207 -16.96 3.52 5.95
CA ALA A 207 -16.10 4.48 5.28
C ALA A 207 -16.20 5.92 5.83
N ASP A 208 -17.38 6.36 6.28
CA ASP A 208 -17.61 7.73 6.78
C ASP A 208 -17.04 7.99 8.19
N SER A 209 -16.22 7.07 8.71
CA SER A 209 -15.69 7.11 10.08
C SER A 209 -14.26 7.61 10.13
N LEU A 210 -14.04 8.63 10.96
CA LEU A 210 -12.75 9.25 11.23
C LEU A 210 -11.72 8.21 11.69
N PHE A 211 -10.71 7.97 10.86
CA PHE A 211 -9.52 7.19 11.18
C PHE A 211 -8.56 8.06 11.98
N LYS A 212 -7.97 7.52 13.06
CA LYS A 212 -7.04 8.24 13.95
C LYS A 212 -5.83 7.40 14.29
N LEU A 213 -4.70 8.07 14.51
CA LEU A 213 -3.49 7.47 15.08
C LEU A 213 -2.74 8.47 15.96
N GLY A 214 -2.05 7.98 16.99
CA GLY A 214 -1.52 8.79 18.08
C GLY A 214 -2.36 8.65 19.35
N ASN A 215 -2.61 9.76 20.04
CA ASN A 215 -3.35 9.84 21.31
C ASN A 215 -2.63 9.15 22.49
N PHE A 216 -1.30 9.22 22.52
CA PHE A 216 -0.45 8.79 23.63
C PHE A 216 0.81 9.67 23.75
N ASN A 217 1.67 9.39 24.72
CA ASN A 217 2.99 10.00 24.85
C ASN A 217 4.07 9.04 24.30
N GLY A 218 4.69 9.38 23.17
CA GLY A 218 5.60 8.50 22.46
C GLY A 218 5.84 8.91 21.01
N ALA A 219 6.23 7.94 20.18
CA ALA A 219 6.45 8.14 18.75
C ALA A 219 5.89 6.97 17.92
N MET A 220 5.59 7.23 16.66
CA MET A 220 5.24 6.24 15.64
C MET A 220 6.05 6.44 14.37
N ASP A 221 6.28 5.36 13.66
CA ASP A 221 6.94 5.34 12.37
C ASP A 221 6.34 4.22 11.49
N GLU A 222 6.52 4.34 10.18
CA GLU A 222 6.33 3.23 9.24
C GLU A 222 4.93 2.59 9.27
N VAL A 223 3.90 3.41 9.49
CA VAL A 223 2.51 2.97 9.71
C VAL A 223 1.87 2.58 8.39
N ARG A 224 1.35 1.35 8.31
CA ARG A 224 0.72 0.77 7.13
C ARG A 224 -0.64 0.16 7.43
N LEU A 225 -1.57 0.32 6.50
CA LEU A 225 -2.85 -0.38 6.45
C LEU A 225 -2.97 -1.18 5.15
N TYR A 226 -3.33 -2.45 5.28
CA TYR A 226 -3.59 -3.37 4.18
C TYR A 226 -5.03 -3.87 4.19
N ASN A 227 -5.62 -4.07 3.01
CA ASN A 227 -6.92 -4.72 2.78
C ASN A 227 -6.80 -6.26 2.70
N ARG A 228 -5.70 -6.83 3.22
CA ARG A 228 -5.40 -8.27 3.22
C ARG A 228 -4.72 -8.69 4.51
N SER A 229 -4.75 -9.98 4.80
CA SER A 229 -3.85 -10.57 5.79
C SER A 229 -2.42 -10.65 5.23
N LEU A 230 -1.43 -10.17 5.98
CA LEU A 230 -0.02 -10.45 5.71
C LEU A 230 0.39 -11.83 6.25
N GLY A 231 1.29 -12.50 5.53
CA GLY A 231 1.93 -13.74 5.96
C GLY A 231 3.09 -13.51 6.94
N GLN A 232 3.46 -14.54 7.70
CA GLN A 232 4.55 -14.48 8.69
C GLN A 232 5.88 -13.93 8.13
N ILE A 233 6.23 -14.27 6.89
CA ILE A 233 7.46 -13.80 6.25
C ILE A 233 7.41 -12.28 6.05
N GLU A 234 6.30 -11.77 5.51
CA GLU A 234 6.09 -10.34 5.27
C GLU A 234 6.12 -9.53 6.57
N ILE A 235 5.54 -10.04 7.66
CA ILE A 235 5.59 -9.34 8.95
C ILE A 235 7.01 -9.38 9.55
N SER A 236 7.76 -10.47 9.34
CA SER A 236 9.16 -10.57 9.74
C SER A 236 10.08 -9.63 8.95
N ASP A 237 9.83 -9.43 7.65
CA ASP A 237 10.56 -8.47 6.82
C ASP A 237 10.32 -7.03 7.33
N LEU A 238 9.05 -6.65 7.56
CA LEU A 238 8.70 -5.34 8.13
C LEU A 238 9.26 -5.13 9.56
N ALA A 239 9.29 -6.20 10.38
CA ALA A 239 9.89 -6.20 11.72
C ALA A 239 11.43 -6.13 11.70
N ALA A 240 12.06 -6.49 10.59
CA ALA A 240 13.48 -6.27 10.32
C ALA A 240 13.75 -4.89 9.66
N GLY A 241 12.72 -4.05 9.50
CA GLY A 241 12.82 -2.74 8.86
C GLY A 241 13.07 -2.83 7.36
N LYS A 242 12.60 -3.89 6.69
CA LYS A 242 12.79 -4.15 5.26
C LYS A 242 11.48 -4.13 4.49
N HIS A 243 11.60 -3.92 3.19
CA HIS A 243 10.52 -4.17 2.23
C HIS A 243 10.09 -5.64 2.26
N THR A 244 8.80 -5.89 2.10
CA THR A 244 8.24 -7.24 1.91
C THR A 244 8.75 -7.86 0.62
N SER A 245 8.64 -9.17 0.49
CA SER A 245 8.99 -9.88 -0.76
C SER A 245 7.85 -10.74 -1.28
N ALA A 246 7.65 -10.70 -2.59
CA ALA A 246 6.70 -11.54 -3.32
C ALA A 246 7.43 -12.31 -4.43
N THR A 247 7.06 -13.56 -4.63
CA THR A 247 7.62 -14.44 -5.67
C THR A 247 6.53 -14.83 -6.64
N TRP A 248 6.80 -14.60 -7.91
CA TRP A 248 5.93 -15.01 -9.01
C TRP A 248 5.85 -16.54 -9.06
N ILE A 249 4.64 -17.07 -9.02
CA ILE A 249 4.36 -18.51 -9.16
C ILE A 249 3.74 -18.86 -10.52
N GLY A 250 3.32 -17.85 -11.30
CA GLY A 250 2.90 -18.02 -12.70
C GLY A 250 1.71 -18.93 -12.88
N ASN A 251 0.55 -18.54 -12.34
CA ASN A 251 -0.72 -19.22 -12.61
C ASN A 251 -1.37 -18.72 -13.92
N THR A 252 -1.15 -17.44 -14.26
CA THR A 252 -1.46 -16.85 -15.56
C THR A 252 -0.25 -16.05 -16.06
N GLN A 253 -0.37 -15.35 -17.19
CA GLN A 253 0.65 -14.38 -17.65
C GLN A 253 0.40 -12.96 -17.12
N SER A 254 -0.67 -12.72 -16.35
CA SER A 254 -1.06 -11.38 -15.92
C SER A 254 -0.33 -10.98 -14.65
N PHE A 255 0.44 -9.89 -14.66
CA PHE A 255 1.04 -9.35 -13.44
C PHE A 255 -0.04 -9.00 -12.39
N GLU A 256 -1.18 -8.47 -12.87
CA GLU A 256 -2.38 -8.08 -12.10
C GLU A 256 -3.23 -9.25 -11.60
N ASP A 257 -2.76 -10.50 -11.69
CA ASP A 257 -3.46 -11.65 -11.12
C ASP A 257 -2.92 -11.94 -9.71
N PRO A 258 -3.70 -11.69 -8.63
CA PRO A 258 -3.29 -11.99 -7.26
C PRO A 258 -2.89 -13.46 -7.09
N GLY A 259 -3.53 -14.36 -7.84
CA GLY A 259 -3.24 -15.79 -7.84
C GLY A 259 -1.88 -16.14 -8.45
N SER A 260 -1.23 -15.25 -9.20
CA SER A 260 0.09 -15.50 -9.78
C SER A 260 1.26 -15.14 -8.85
N TRP A 261 0.97 -14.76 -7.60
CA TRP A 261 1.94 -14.44 -6.56
C TRP A 261 1.83 -15.40 -5.35
N ASN A 262 2.98 -15.77 -4.76
CA ASN A 262 3.01 -16.64 -3.56
C ASN A 262 2.31 -16.03 -2.32
N THR A 263 2.17 -14.71 -2.27
CA THR A 263 1.44 -13.95 -1.25
C THR A 263 -0.08 -13.99 -1.46
N GLY A 264 -0.55 -14.45 -2.62
CA GLY A 264 -1.97 -14.35 -3.01
C GLY A 264 -2.45 -12.93 -3.28
N ALA A 265 -1.54 -11.97 -3.45
CA ALA A 265 -1.82 -10.55 -3.62
C ALA A 265 -0.89 -9.91 -4.66
N ILE A 266 -1.41 -8.94 -5.42
CA ILE A 266 -0.59 -8.12 -6.31
C ILE A 266 0.42 -7.35 -5.45
N PRO A 267 1.73 -7.37 -5.80
CA PRO A 267 2.77 -6.63 -5.10
C PRO A 267 2.44 -5.14 -5.02
N ASP A 268 2.68 -4.56 -3.85
CA ASP A 268 2.56 -3.11 -3.65
C ASP A 268 3.85 -2.37 -4.03
N PRO A 269 3.83 -1.03 -4.16
CA PRO A 269 5.01 -0.24 -4.52
C PRO A 269 6.20 -0.33 -3.55
N TYR A 270 6.02 -1.04 -2.41
CA TYR A 270 7.02 -1.25 -1.37
C TYR A 270 7.36 -2.73 -1.18
N THR A 271 6.97 -3.59 -2.13
CA THR A 271 7.29 -5.01 -2.21
C THR A 271 8.43 -5.25 -3.22
N ILE A 272 9.38 -6.13 -2.88
CA ILE A 272 10.42 -6.64 -3.80
C ILE A 272 9.84 -7.85 -4.53
N ILE A 273 9.87 -7.84 -5.87
CA ILE A 273 9.40 -8.97 -6.68
C ILE A 273 10.54 -9.90 -7.12
N ASN A 274 10.33 -11.20 -6.98
CA ASN A 274 11.23 -12.24 -7.44
C ASN A 274 10.56 -13.02 -8.58
N ILE A 275 11.20 -13.08 -9.74
CA ILE A 275 10.68 -13.78 -10.93
C ILE A 275 11.55 -15.02 -11.18
N PRO A 276 11.09 -16.23 -10.81
CA PRO A 276 11.78 -17.48 -11.09
C PRO A 276 11.44 -18.03 -12.49
N GLU A 277 12.18 -19.04 -12.93
CA GLU A 277 11.81 -19.83 -14.11
C GLU A 277 10.41 -20.46 -13.91
N THR A 278 9.45 -20.05 -14.72
CA THR A 278 8.05 -20.47 -14.67
C THR A 278 7.51 -20.67 -16.08
N PHE A 279 6.52 -21.55 -16.23
CA PHE A 279 5.89 -21.82 -17.53
C PHE A 279 5.10 -20.61 -18.03
N PHE A 280 4.28 -20.00 -17.16
CA PHE A 280 3.61 -18.74 -17.45
C PHE A 280 4.47 -17.58 -16.97
N LYS A 281 5.02 -16.83 -17.93
CA LYS A 281 5.90 -15.68 -17.69
C LYS A 281 5.06 -14.42 -17.41
N PRO A 282 5.45 -13.55 -16.48
CA PRO A 282 4.73 -12.31 -16.18
C PRO A 282 4.78 -11.34 -17.36
N GLN A 283 3.63 -10.78 -17.69
CA GLN A 283 3.46 -9.69 -18.65
C GLN A 283 2.70 -8.53 -17.99
N LEU A 284 3.35 -7.38 -17.87
CA LEU A 284 2.74 -6.14 -17.38
C LEU A 284 1.63 -5.69 -18.33
N GLN A 285 0.52 -5.22 -17.76
CA GLN A 285 -0.61 -4.66 -18.50
C GLN A 285 -0.80 -3.16 -18.25
N ALA A 286 0.00 -2.57 -17.35
CA ALA A 286 0.03 -1.15 -17.04
C ALA A 286 1.43 -0.74 -16.54
N ASN A 287 1.57 0.53 -16.12
CA ASN A 287 2.83 1.05 -15.58
C ASN A 287 2.98 0.64 -14.11
N GLU A 288 3.96 -0.21 -13.80
CA GLU A 288 4.14 -0.75 -12.45
C GLU A 288 5.26 -0.07 -11.66
N THR A 289 5.13 -0.13 -10.33
CA THR A 289 6.11 0.37 -9.37
C THR A 289 6.33 -0.64 -8.24
N VAL A 290 7.57 -0.86 -7.83
CA VAL A 290 7.95 -1.83 -6.78
C VAL A 290 9.12 -1.32 -5.93
N ALA A 291 9.47 -2.02 -4.83
CA ALA A 291 10.71 -1.78 -4.07
C ALA A 291 11.95 -2.49 -4.62
N GLY A 292 11.82 -3.35 -5.65
CA GLY A 292 12.95 -4.01 -6.29
C GLY A 292 12.52 -5.18 -7.16
N VAL A 293 13.42 -5.64 -8.03
CA VAL A 293 13.18 -6.79 -8.93
C VAL A 293 14.39 -7.69 -8.94
N ASN A 294 14.15 -8.99 -8.79
CA ASN A 294 15.12 -10.03 -9.06
C ASN A 294 14.58 -10.97 -10.14
N ILE A 295 15.09 -10.84 -11.38
CA ILE A 295 14.81 -11.80 -12.45
C ILE A 295 15.88 -12.89 -12.38
N LEU A 296 15.50 -14.10 -11.98
CA LEU A 296 16.42 -15.20 -11.76
C LEU A 296 16.86 -15.85 -13.08
N LEU A 297 17.95 -16.61 -13.05
CA LEU A 297 18.45 -17.35 -14.21
C LEU A 297 17.35 -18.23 -14.85
N GLY A 298 17.18 -18.09 -16.17
CA GLY A 298 16.15 -18.80 -16.94
C GLY A 298 14.74 -18.19 -16.89
N ALA A 299 14.48 -17.24 -16.00
CA ALA A 299 13.22 -16.51 -15.95
C ALA A 299 13.11 -15.44 -17.06
N SER A 300 11.91 -14.95 -17.31
CA SER A 300 11.72 -13.73 -18.12
C SER A 300 10.61 -12.83 -17.58
N LEU A 301 10.79 -11.52 -17.71
CA LEU A 301 9.77 -10.50 -17.45
C LEU A 301 9.45 -9.74 -18.74
N ASN A 302 8.17 -9.63 -19.12
CA ASN A 302 7.74 -8.88 -20.30
C ASN A 302 7.02 -7.59 -19.89
N ILE A 303 7.50 -6.44 -20.35
CA ILE A 303 6.91 -5.15 -20.00
C ILE A 303 5.96 -4.58 -21.07
N SER A 304 5.87 -5.19 -22.26
CA SER A 304 4.84 -4.86 -23.29
C SER A 304 4.60 -3.36 -23.58
N ASN A 305 5.66 -2.56 -23.73
CA ASN A 305 5.67 -1.09 -23.92
C ASN A 305 5.30 -0.25 -22.68
N TRP A 306 5.05 -0.85 -21.53
CA TRP A 306 4.77 -0.14 -20.27
C TRP A 306 6.04 0.28 -19.55
N ASN A 307 5.92 1.34 -18.75
CA ASN A 307 7.00 1.74 -17.85
C ASN A 307 7.03 0.81 -16.64
N PHE A 308 8.24 0.58 -16.13
CA PHE A 308 8.46 -0.12 -14.88
C PHE A 308 9.42 0.72 -14.03
N SER A 309 9.07 0.97 -12.77
CA SER A 309 9.87 1.82 -11.88
C SER A 309 10.15 1.17 -10.53
N ILE A 310 11.26 1.57 -9.92
CA ILE A 310 11.71 1.05 -8.62
C ILE A 310 11.82 2.23 -7.65
N LYS A 311 11.19 2.11 -6.49
CA LYS A 311 11.14 3.11 -5.41
C LYS A 311 12.24 2.88 -4.36
N ASP A 312 12.40 3.87 -3.48
CA ASP A 312 13.16 3.82 -2.22
C ASP A 312 14.65 3.39 -2.34
N GLY A 313 15.26 3.52 -3.52
CA GLY A 313 16.63 3.08 -3.78
C GLY A 313 16.76 1.55 -3.98
N GLY A 314 15.65 0.90 -4.31
CA GLY A 314 15.58 -0.54 -4.59
C GLY A 314 16.50 -1.02 -5.72
N ILE A 315 16.78 -2.33 -5.69
CA ILE A 315 17.73 -2.97 -6.59
C ILE A 315 16.99 -3.62 -7.77
N PHE A 316 17.54 -3.46 -8.98
CA PHE A 316 17.23 -4.30 -10.14
C PHE A 316 18.37 -5.30 -10.34
N SER A 317 18.08 -6.60 -10.17
CA SER A 317 18.97 -7.69 -10.57
C SER A 317 18.33 -8.51 -11.69
N ASN A 318 19.14 -8.88 -12.68
CA ASN A 318 18.69 -9.69 -13.81
C ASN A 318 19.77 -10.70 -14.23
N GLU A 319 19.54 -11.96 -13.86
CA GLU A 319 20.27 -13.14 -14.34
C GLU A 319 19.50 -13.85 -15.47
N GLY A 320 18.27 -13.41 -15.79
CA GLY A 320 17.41 -13.95 -16.84
C GLY A 320 17.18 -12.97 -17.99
N GLU A 321 15.97 -12.99 -18.56
CA GLU A 321 15.58 -12.20 -19.73
C GLU A 321 14.60 -11.06 -19.39
N LEU A 322 15.00 -9.81 -19.59
CA LEU A 322 14.06 -8.68 -19.63
C LEU A 322 13.58 -8.44 -21.07
N ILE A 323 12.30 -8.69 -21.35
CA ILE A 323 11.71 -8.55 -22.68
C ILE A 323 11.12 -7.13 -22.82
N LEU A 324 11.92 -6.26 -23.44
CA LEU A 324 11.51 -4.92 -23.87
C LEU A 324 10.82 -5.01 -25.24
N GLN A 325 9.50 -4.87 -25.27
CA GLN A 325 8.75 -4.71 -26.52
C GLN A 325 8.55 -3.22 -26.79
N ASN A 326 9.37 -2.63 -27.68
CA ASN A 326 9.19 -1.29 -28.27
C ASN A 326 9.56 -1.36 -29.77
N THR A 327 8.97 -0.51 -30.62
CA THR A 327 9.42 -0.34 -32.02
C THR A 327 10.59 0.63 -32.18
N GLU A 328 10.89 1.49 -31.21
CA GLU A 328 12.11 2.32 -31.17
C GLU A 328 12.75 2.34 -29.77
N THR A 329 14.07 2.32 -29.74
CA THR A 329 14.92 2.20 -28.54
C THR A 329 15.23 3.57 -27.94
N GLN A 330 15.24 3.71 -26.60
CA GLN A 330 16.33 4.44 -25.92
C GLN A 330 16.65 3.90 -24.51
N VAL A 331 17.91 3.43 -24.41
CA VAL A 331 18.87 3.46 -23.28
C VAL A 331 18.37 3.17 -21.85
N ILE A 332 18.80 1.99 -21.35
CA ILE A 332 19.02 1.74 -19.93
C ILE A 332 20.36 2.40 -19.54
N GLU A 333 20.35 3.45 -18.73
CA GLU A 333 21.51 3.87 -17.94
C GLU A 333 21.20 3.63 -16.46
N GLY A 334 22.13 3.00 -15.73
CA GLY A 334 21.92 2.58 -14.33
C GLY A 334 22.03 1.07 -14.08
N LEU A 335 23.00 0.40 -14.71
CA LEU A 335 23.41 -0.93 -14.29
C LEU A 335 24.12 -0.88 -12.92
N VAL A 336 23.95 -1.97 -12.17
CA VAL A 336 24.55 -2.28 -10.86
C VAL A 336 25.97 -1.73 -10.67
N ASN A 337 26.22 -1.09 -9.53
CA ASN A 337 27.54 -1.00 -8.93
C ASN A 337 27.57 -1.86 -7.67
N ASP A 338 28.29 -2.98 -7.71
CA ASP A 338 28.81 -3.60 -6.51
C ASP A 338 29.92 -2.71 -5.92
N ILE A 339 29.75 -2.29 -4.66
CA ILE A 339 30.71 -2.37 -3.52
C ILE A 339 29.93 -2.03 -2.24
#